data_AF-A0A529ZYR9-F1
#
_entry.id   AF-A0A529ZYR9-F1
#
_cell.length_a   1.000
_cell.length_b   1.000
_cell.length_c   1.000
_cell.angle_alpha   90.00
_cell.angle_beta   90.00
_cell.angle_gamma   90.00
#
_symmetry.space_group_name_H-M   'P 1'
#
loop_
_entity.id
_entity.type
_entity.pdbx_description
1 polymer ?
#
loop_
_entity_poly.entity_id
_entity_poly.type
_entity_poly.pdbx_seq_one_letter_code
_entity_poly.pdbx_strand_id
1 'polypeptide(L)'
;AILDAMAHDAADKRGAVIATIERAGCGSIWERAVELIKRARQWPALETAALDDARDAFNQALHLQRSARTLHRELKQAQAALDADPSDENFRHLVEIQAQFNDVQATEALIEGFGVSSGRVGRV
;
A
#
# COMPACT_ATOMS: atom_id res chain seq x y z
N ALA A 1 2.59 20.77 4.49
CA ALA A 1 2.62 20.50 5.94
C ALA A 1 3.67 19.46 6.35
N ILE A 2 3.55 18.17 5.98
CA ILE A 2 4.55 17.15 6.38
C ILE A 2 5.91 17.39 5.71
N LEU A 3 5.92 17.65 4.39
CA LEU A 3 7.14 18.01 3.67
C LEU A 3 7.76 19.30 4.23
N ASP A 4 6.93 20.26 4.63
CA ASP A 4 7.42 21.49 5.30
C ASP A 4 8.03 21.17 6.67
N ALA A 5 7.42 20.29 7.47
CA ALA A 5 8.00 19.86 8.74
C ALA A 5 9.38 19.21 8.54
N MET A 6 9.55 18.39 7.49
CA MET A 6 10.85 17.81 7.14
C MET A 6 11.85 18.85 6.66
N ALA A 7 11.42 19.81 5.84
CA ALA A 7 12.28 20.87 5.32
C ALA A 7 12.80 21.81 6.42
N HIS A 8 12.11 21.89 7.56
CA HIS A 8 12.46 22.75 8.69
C HIS A 8 12.96 21.97 9.92
N ASP A 9 13.44 20.73 9.74
CA ASP A 9 13.99 19.87 10.80
C ASP A 9 13.03 19.63 11.99
N ALA A 10 11.73 19.80 11.76
CA ALA A 10 10.67 19.60 12.74
C ALA A 10 10.05 18.20 12.65
N ALA A 11 10.68 17.28 11.90
CA ALA A 11 10.16 15.95 11.60
C ALA A 11 10.71 14.81 12.48
N ASP A 12 11.62 15.13 13.41
CA ASP A 12 12.29 14.12 14.25
C ASP A 12 11.38 13.48 15.29
N LYS A 13 10.30 14.18 15.66
CA LYS A 13 9.33 13.73 16.65
C LYS A 13 7.93 13.86 16.11
N ARG A 14 7.13 12.82 16.28
CA ARG A 14 5.70 12.78 15.91
C ARG A 14 4.94 14.04 16.35
N GLY A 15 5.13 14.47 17.60
CA GLY A 15 4.44 15.65 18.14
C GLY A 15 4.74 16.93 17.37
N ALA A 16 5.99 17.13 16.92
CA ALA A 16 6.37 18.31 16.15
C ALA A 16 5.80 18.29 14.73
N VAL A 17 5.71 17.10 14.12
CA VAL A 17 5.02 16.90 12.82
C VAL A 17 3.54 17.24 12.94
N ILE A 18 2.86 16.69 13.96
CA ILE A 18 1.42 16.94 14.17
C ILE A 18 1.15 18.42 14.43
N ALA A 19 1.94 19.08 15.30
CA ALA A 19 1.81 20.50 15.55
C ALA A 19 2.00 21.35 14.27
N THR A 20 2.85 20.90 13.34
CA THR A 20 3.03 21.58 12.03
C THR A 20 1.83 21.37 11.12
N ILE A 21 1.22 20.19 11.13
CA ILE A 21 -0.03 19.89 10.43
C ILE A 21 -1.18 20.74 10.97
N GLU A 22 -1.28 20.88 12.30
CA GLU A 22 -2.29 21.70 12.97
C GLU A 22 -2.13 23.17 12.64
N ARG A 23 -0.91 23.72 12.73
CA ARG A 23 -0.60 25.11 12.33
C ARG A 23 -0.91 25.38 10.86
N ALA A 24 -0.81 24.37 9.99
CA ALA A 24 -1.19 24.47 8.59
C ALA A 24 -2.71 24.39 8.35
N GLY A 25 -3.53 24.27 9.41
CA GLY A 25 -4.99 24.14 9.31
C GLY A 25 -5.47 22.76 8.87
N CYS A 26 -4.58 21.76 8.86
CA CYS A 26 -4.88 20.41 8.35
C CYS A 26 -5.25 19.40 9.46
N GLY A 27 -5.46 19.85 10.70
CA GLY A 27 -5.72 18.96 11.85
C GLY A 27 -6.92 18.03 11.66
N SER A 28 -8.06 18.55 11.19
CA SER A 28 -9.28 17.75 10.96
C SER A 28 -9.11 16.70 9.85
N ILE A 29 -8.34 17.02 8.82
CA ILE A 29 -8.01 16.09 7.73
C ILE A 29 -7.10 14.97 8.26
N TRP A 30 -6.13 15.31 9.11
CA TRP A 30 -5.25 14.36 9.75
C TRP A 30 -6.00 13.38 10.66
N GLU A 31 -6.87 13.89 11.53
CA GLU A 31 -7.73 13.06 12.38
C GLU A 31 -8.59 12.10 11.55
N ARG A 32 -9.22 12.61 10.49
CA ARG A 32 -10.01 11.79 9.56
C ARG A 32 -9.16 10.72 8.89
N ALA A 33 -7.93 11.04 8.48
CA ALA A 33 -7.02 10.07 7.87
C ALA A 33 -6.65 8.96 8.86
N VAL A 34 -6.32 9.30 10.11
CA VAL A 34 -6.03 8.33 11.17
C VAL A 34 -7.24 7.42 11.43
N GLU A 35 -8.46 7.98 11.46
CA GLU A 35 -9.68 7.19 11.64
C GLU A 35 -9.95 6.23 10.47
N LEU A 36 -9.69 6.65 9.22
CA LEU A 36 -9.79 5.78 8.06
C LEU A 36 -8.79 4.61 8.14
N ILE A 37 -7.54 4.89 8.55
CA ILE A 37 -6.50 3.86 8.73
C ILE A 37 -6.94 2.83 9.78
N LYS A 38 -7.47 3.29 10.92
CA LYS A 38 -8.01 2.41 11.97
C LYS A 38 -9.15 1.53 11.46
N ARG A 39 -10.11 2.12 10.74
CA ARG A 39 -11.27 1.40 10.16
C ARG A 39 -10.85 0.36 9.12
N ALA A 40 -9.84 0.69 8.31
CA ALA A 40 -9.24 -0.22 7.33
C ALA A 40 -8.32 -1.29 7.96
N ARG A 41 -8.16 -1.29 9.30
CA ARG A 41 -7.26 -2.18 10.06
C ARG A 41 -5.80 -2.11 9.61
N GLN A 42 -5.38 -0.98 9.03
CA GLN A 42 -4.02 -0.73 8.54
C GLN A 42 -3.09 -0.27 9.67
N TRP A 43 -3.00 -1.09 10.71
CA TRP A 43 -2.22 -0.77 11.92
C TRP A 43 -0.74 -0.45 11.67
N PRO A 44 -0.03 -0.97 10.64
CA PRO A 44 1.37 -0.60 10.41
C PRO A 44 1.56 0.88 10.07
N ALA A 45 0.50 1.58 9.65
CA ALA A 45 0.51 3.01 9.37
C ALA A 45 0.19 3.89 10.60
N LEU A 46 -0.01 3.29 11.79
CA LEU A 46 -0.30 4.00 13.04
C LEU A 46 0.95 4.14 13.91
N GLU A 47 0.93 5.09 14.84
CA GLU A 47 2.06 5.39 15.73
C GLU A 47 2.47 4.25 16.67
N THR A 48 1.60 3.26 16.85
CA THR A 48 1.88 2.08 17.69
C THR A 48 2.72 1.03 16.97
N ALA A 49 2.90 1.15 15.65
CA ALA A 49 3.71 0.22 14.89
C ALA A 49 5.19 0.45 15.16
N ALA A 50 5.93 -0.64 15.41
CA ALA A 50 7.37 -0.61 15.37
C ALA A 50 7.84 -0.20 13.96
N LEU A 51 8.98 0.50 13.90
CA LEU A 51 9.47 1.05 12.64
C LEU A 51 9.77 -0.03 11.60
N ASP A 52 10.26 -1.20 12.03
CA ASP A 52 10.54 -2.32 11.12
C ASP A 52 9.26 -2.92 10.55
N ASP A 53 8.23 -3.16 11.37
CA ASP A 53 6.91 -3.60 10.90
C ASP A 53 6.27 -2.59 9.94
N ALA A 54 6.42 -1.29 10.20
CA ALA A 54 5.93 -0.25 9.31
C ALA A 54 6.66 -0.27 7.95
N ARG A 55 7.98 -0.48 7.94
CA ARG A 55 8.76 -0.60 6.70
C ARG A 55 8.39 -1.85 5.90
N ASP A 56 8.25 -2.98 6.57
CA ASP A 56 7.91 -4.25 5.94
C ASP A 56 6.53 -4.18 5.28
N ALA A 57 5.54 -3.65 6.00
CA ALA A 57 4.21 -3.41 5.46
C ALA A 57 4.24 -2.44 4.27
N PHE A 58 5.02 -1.37 4.36
CA PHE A 58 5.15 -0.40 3.26
C PHE A 58 5.80 -1.02 2.02
N ASN A 59 6.87 -1.81 2.20
CA ASN A 59 7.53 -2.50 1.10
C ASN A 59 6.60 -3.50 0.42
N GLN A 60 5.83 -4.25 1.19
CA GLN A 60 4.81 -5.17 0.66
C GLN A 60 3.73 -4.41 -0.12
N ALA A 61 3.18 -3.33 0.45
CA ALA A 61 2.18 -2.51 -0.23
C ALA A 61 2.72 -1.89 -1.54
N LEU A 62 3.98 -1.44 -1.54
CA LEU A 62 4.65 -0.89 -2.72
C LEU A 62 4.87 -1.96 -3.79
N HIS A 63 5.26 -3.17 -3.40
CA HIS A 63 5.38 -4.31 -4.30
C HIS A 63 4.03 -4.61 -4.96
N LEU A 64 2.98 -4.82 -4.16
CA LEU A 64 1.62 -5.09 -4.64
C LEU A 64 1.11 -3.99 -5.59
N GLN A 65 1.30 -2.71 -5.24
CA GLN A 65 0.91 -1.59 -6.08
C GLN A 65 1.64 -1.58 -7.44
N ARG A 66 2.93 -1.91 -7.46
CA ARG A 66 3.72 -1.98 -8.68
C ARG A 66 3.26 -3.15 -9.55
N SER A 67 3.09 -4.33 -8.97
CA SER A 67 2.61 -5.53 -9.65
C SER A 67 1.21 -5.31 -10.23
N ALA A 68 0.27 -4.78 -9.45
CA ALA A 68 -1.08 -4.46 -9.90
C ALA A 68 -1.09 -3.48 -11.08
N ARG A 69 -0.24 -2.45 -11.05
CA ARG A 69 -0.13 -1.47 -12.14
C ARG A 69 0.44 -2.08 -13.42
N THR A 70 1.48 -2.91 -13.31
CA THR A 70 2.06 -3.62 -14.46
C THR A 70 1.00 -4.52 -15.10
N LEU A 71 0.34 -5.32 -14.29
CA LEU A 71 -0.64 -6.29 -14.75
C LEU A 71 -1.90 -5.64 -15.34
N HIS A 72 -2.33 -4.51 -14.80
CA HIS A 72 -3.43 -3.73 -15.40
C HIS A 72 -3.05 -3.18 -16.79
N ARG A 73 -1.77 -2.85 -17.02
CA ARG A 73 -1.30 -2.43 -18.36
C ARG A 73 -1.26 -3.61 -19.31
N GLU A 74 -0.74 -4.75 -18.86
CA GLU A 74 -0.70 -5.99 -19.65
C GLU A 74 -2.10 -6.44 -20.03
N LEU A 75 -3.07 -6.40 -19.10
CA LEU A 75 -4.47 -6.73 -19.39
C LEU A 75 -5.08 -5.82 -20.48
N LYS A 76 -4.80 -4.52 -20.44
CA LYS A 76 -5.23 -3.59 -21.49
C LYS A 76 -4.58 -3.89 -22.84
N GLN A 77 -3.30 -4.26 -22.84
CA GLN A 77 -2.57 -4.61 -24.06
C GLN A 77 -3.09 -5.91 -24.67
N ALA A 78 -3.32 -6.93 -23.85
CA ALA A 78 -3.89 -8.20 -24.30
C ALA A 78 -5.32 -8.04 -24.83
N GLN A 79 -6.15 -7.22 -24.18
CA GLN A 79 -7.48 -6.90 -24.71
C GLN A 79 -7.39 -6.20 -26.07
N ALA A 80 -6.52 -5.19 -26.20
CA ALA A 80 -6.34 -4.49 -27.47
C ALA A 80 -5.79 -5.40 -28.58
N ALA A 81 -4.91 -6.35 -28.25
CA ALA A 81 -4.41 -7.35 -29.19
C ALA A 81 -5.52 -8.29 -29.66
N LEU A 82 -6.38 -8.76 -28.75
CA LEU A 82 -7.52 -9.61 -29.09
C LEU A 82 -8.56 -8.87 -29.93
N ASP A 83 -8.81 -7.59 -29.64
CA ASP A 83 -9.72 -6.75 -30.43
C ASP A 83 -9.20 -6.51 -31.85
N ALA A 84 -7.86 -6.41 -32.01
CA ALA A 84 -7.20 -6.23 -33.30
C ALA A 84 -7.09 -7.54 -34.11
N ASP A 85 -6.84 -8.66 -33.44
CA ASP A 85 -6.75 -9.99 -34.02
C ASP A 85 -7.39 -11.05 -33.08
N PRO A 86 -8.60 -11.55 -33.41
CA PRO A 86 -9.35 -12.47 -32.56
C PRO A 86 -8.86 -13.92 -32.74
N SER A 87 -7.57 -14.16 -32.51
CA SER A 87 -6.94 -15.48 -32.59
C SER A 87 -6.96 -16.22 -31.24
N ASP A 88 -6.93 -17.55 -31.30
CA ASP A 88 -6.86 -18.41 -30.09
C ASP A 88 -5.61 -18.12 -29.24
N GLU A 89 -4.54 -17.64 -29.85
CA GLU A 89 -3.32 -17.22 -29.15
C GLU A 89 -3.57 -15.98 -28.28
N ASN A 90 -4.16 -14.93 -28.86
CA ASN A 90 -4.49 -13.72 -28.11
C ASN A 90 -5.53 -13.99 -27.01
N PHE A 91 -6.47 -14.91 -27.26
CA PHE A 91 -7.43 -15.32 -26.24
C PHE A 91 -6.75 -16.03 -25.07
N ARG A 92 -5.85 -16.99 -25.33
CA ARG A 92 -5.07 -17.66 -24.27
C ARG A 92 -4.23 -16.67 -23.48
N HIS A 93 -3.56 -15.73 -24.15
CA HIS A 93 -2.74 -14.72 -23.49
C HIS A 93 -3.56 -13.82 -22.54
N LEU A 94 -4.76 -13.41 -22.96
CA LEU A 94 -5.68 -12.65 -22.10
C LEU A 94 -6.08 -13.45 -20.85
N VAL A 95 -6.42 -14.74 -21.01
CA VAL A 95 -6.78 -15.63 -19.91
C VAL A 95 -5.61 -15.82 -18.94
N GLU A 96 -4.38 -15.96 -19.43
CA GLU A 96 -3.17 -16.08 -18.60
C GLU A 96 -2.95 -14.83 -17.73
N ILE A 97 -3.08 -13.63 -18.29
CA ILE A 97 -2.96 -12.36 -17.54
C ILE A 97 -4.10 -12.24 -16.52
N GLN A 98 -5.33 -12.64 -16.88
CA GLN A 98 -6.46 -12.65 -15.94
C GLN A 98 -6.21 -13.60 -14.76
N ALA A 99 -5.59 -14.76 -15.00
CA ALA A 99 -5.22 -15.70 -13.94
C ALA A 99 -4.13 -15.12 -13.01
N GLN A 100 -3.09 -14.51 -13.58
CA GLN A 100 -2.06 -13.80 -12.80
C GLN A 100 -2.66 -12.67 -11.95
N PHE A 101 -3.69 -11.99 -12.45
CA PHE A 101 -4.35 -10.90 -11.71
C PHE A 101 -5.04 -11.38 -10.46
N ASN A 102 -5.67 -12.55 -10.53
CA ASN A 102 -6.29 -13.18 -9.37
C ASN A 102 -5.24 -13.70 -8.37
N ASP A 103 -4.10 -14.20 -8.86
CA ASP A 103 -3.03 -14.75 -8.03
C ASP A 103 -2.30 -13.66 -7.20
N VAL A 104 -2.03 -12.50 -7.80
CA VAL A 104 -1.43 -11.35 -7.09
C VAL A 104 -2.33 -10.84 -5.96
N GLN A 105 -3.65 -10.93 -6.11
CA GLN A 105 -4.60 -10.58 -5.04
C GLN A 105 -4.61 -11.62 -3.91
N ALA A 106 -4.25 -12.87 -4.21
CA ALA A 106 -4.15 -13.96 -3.24
C ALA A 106 -2.76 -14.09 -2.59
N THR A 107 -1.78 -13.27 -3.00
CA THR A 107 -0.42 -13.33 -2.44
C THR A 107 -0.36 -12.72 -1.04
N GLU A 108 -0.76 -13.53 -0.05
CA GLU A 108 -0.42 -13.33 1.36
C GLU A 108 1.00 -13.89 1.59
N ALA A 109 2.03 -13.09 1.37
CA ALA A 109 3.36 -13.44 1.85
C ALA A 109 3.39 -13.24 3.37
N LEU A 110 3.41 -14.34 4.13
CA LEU A 110 3.69 -14.31 5.56
C LEU A 110 5.12 -13.84 5.78
N ILE A 111 5.27 -12.59 6.25
CA ILE A 111 6.57 -12.07 6.71
C ILE A 111 6.81 -12.68 8.09
N GLU A 112 7.85 -13.51 8.20
CA GLU A 112 8.20 -14.17 9.46
C GLU A 112 8.43 -13.13 10.57
N GLY A 113 7.74 -13.29 11.69
CA GLY A 113 7.86 -12.37 12.82
C GLY A 113 7.14 -11.02 12.66
N PHE A 114 6.36 -10.81 11.58
CA PHE A 114 5.62 -9.57 11.39
C PHE A 114 4.64 -9.29 12.53
N GLY A 115 4.69 -8.07 13.04
CA GLY A 115 3.88 -7.61 14.17
C GLY A 115 4.41 -8.03 15.54
N VAL A 116 5.45 -8.86 15.65
CA VAL A 116 6.04 -9.23 16.96
C VAL A 116 6.62 -8.00 17.65
N SER A 117 7.41 -7.20 16.92
CA SER A 117 8.00 -5.94 17.42
C SER A 117 6.94 -4.90 17.81
N SER A 118 5.76 -4.97 17.19
CA SER A 118 4.59 -4.14 17.52
C SER A 118 3.67 -4.74 18.61
N GLY A 119 4.07 -5.83 19.27
CA GLY A 119 3.28 -6.49 20.32
C GLY A 119 2.00 -7.18 19.81
N ARG A 120 1.95 -7.54 18.52
CA ARG A 120 0.80 -8.14 17.83
C ARG A 120 0.95 -9.64 17.58
N VAL A 121 1.68 -10.34 18.44
CA VAL A 121 1.89 -11.80 18.37
C VAL A 121 0.53 -12.52 18.34
N GLY A 122 0.23 -13.27 17.28
CA GLY A 122 -0.91 -14.18 17.22
C GLY A 122 -2.23 -13.65 16.61
N ARG A 123 -2.19 -12.59 15.80
CA ARG A 123 -3.34 -12.24 14.93
C ARG A 123 -2.91 -12.33 13.47
N VAL A 124 -2.78 -13.57 12.98
CA VAL A 124 -2.93 -13.89 11.56
C VAL A 124 -4.42 -14.02 11.28
#